data_AF-A0A519VY76-F1
#
_entry.id   AF-A0A519VY76-F1
#
_cell.length_a   1.000
_cell.length_b   1.000
_cell.length_c   1.000
_cell.angle_alpha   90.00
_cell.angle_beta   90.00
_cell.angle_gamma   90.00
#
_symmetry.space_group_name_H-M   'P 1'
#
loop_
_entity.id
_entity.type
_entity.pdbx_description
1 polymer ?
#
loop_
_entity_poly.entity_id
_entity_poly.type
_entity_poly.pdbx_seq_one_letter_code
_entity_poly.pdbx_strand_id
1 'polypeptide(L)'
;YLKTKTRKAIQAILGSESLAMSANWGDFIKSDSTYNYLYNWHFVNLPGGQNKEGIFNFLETEKSPNLYNKIIELTAVLKKPGNTADEKKLALRMLVHMAGDLCQPMHVARKEDLGGNRVSVLWFNEKSNLHRVWDEQLIEYQQLSYTEYAKAINHPSAVQLYNWQNTSLKENVYESYLVCNKIYETTKPDSKLSYRYNFDWVETLNQQLLKGGVRLAKMLNDIYG
;
A
#
# COMPACT_ATOMS: atom_id res chain seq x y z
N TYR A 1 4.00 -8.66 -14.95
CA TYR A 1 4.60 -7.33 -15.16
C TYR A 1 6.12 -7.26 -14.99
N LEU A 2 6.75 -8.09 -14.16
CA LEU A 2 8.20 -8.07 -14.00
C LEU A 2 8.95 -8.50 -15.27
N LYS A 3 10.07 -7.84 -15.56
CA LYS A 3 11.05 -8.28 -16.58
C LYS A 3 11.82 -9.51 -16.09
N THR A 4 12.41 -10.27 -17.00
CA THR A 4 13.20 -11.47 -16.66
C THR A 4 14.42 -11.13 -15.80
N LYS A 5 15.15 -10.04 -16.10
CA LYS A 5 16.29 -9.57 -15.30
C LYS A 5 15.87 -9.23 -13.86
N THR A 6 14.75 -8.52 -13.73
CA THR A 6 14.15 -8.17 -12.43
C THR A 6 13.77 -9.41 -11.61
N ARG A 7 13.13 -10.41 -12.22
CA ARG A 7 12.83 -11.69 -11.53
C ARG A 7 14.10 -12.36 -10.99
N LYS A 8 15.17 -12.42 -11.79
CA LYS A 8 16.45 -13.01 -11.36
C LYS A 8 17.09 -12.24 -10.21
N ALA A 9 17.06 -10.91 -10.24
CA ALA A 9 17.60 -10.07 -9.17
C ALA A 9 16.84 -10.26 -7.85
N ILE A 10 15.50 -10.29 -7.90
CA ILE A 10 14.64 -10.56 -6.74
C ILE A 10 14.96 -11.95 -6.17
N GLN A 11 15.03 -12.97 -7.03
CA GLN A 11 15.35 -14.35 -6.63
C GLN A 11 16.73 -14.45 -5.94
N ALA A 12 17.72 -13.69 -6.41
CA ALA A 12 19.05 -13.67 -5.80
C ALA A 12 19.06 -13.04 -4.39
N ILE A 13 18.12 -12.14 -4.07
CA ILE A 13 18.01 -11.49 -2.77
C ILE A 13 17.12 -12.31 -1.81
N LEU A 14 15.98 -12.80 -2.28
CA LEU A 14 15.01 -13.50 -1.44
C LEU A 14 15.33 -14.99 -1.25
N GLY A 15 16.14 -15.58 -2.13
CA GLY A 15 16.34 -17.03 -2.14
C GLY A 15 15.01 -17.75 -2.41
N SER A 16 14.65 -18.75 -1.61
CA SER A 16 13.41 -19.51 -1.80
C SER A 16 12.12 -18.78 -1.38
N GLU A 17 12.22 -17.60 -0.76
CA GLU A 17 11.07 -16.81 -0.36
C GLU A 17 10.39 -16.19 -1.58
N SER A 18 9.09 -16.44 -1.75
CA SER A 18 8.32 -15.86 -2.84
C SER A 18 8.01 -14.38 -2.57
N LEU A 19 7.79 -13.61 -3.63
CA LEU A 19 7.45 -12.18 -3.51
C LEU A 19 6.14 -11.99 -2.70
N ALA A 20 5.16 -12.86 -2.90
CA ALA A 20 3.91 -12.83 -2.15
C ALA A 20 4.12 -13.09 -0.65
N MET A 21 4.97 -14.05 -0.29
CA MET A 21 5.28 -14.30 1.12
C MET A 21 6.08 -13.16 1.75
N SER A 22 6.99 -12.54 0.98
CA SER A 22 7.76 -11.39 1.46
C SER A 22 6.89 -10.15 1.73
N ALA A 23 5.72 -10.05 1.08
CA ALA A 23 4.81 -8.93 1.23
C ALA A 23 4.22 -8.83 2.64
N ASN A 24 4.07 -9.94 3.38
CA ASN A 24 3.53 -9.92 4.75
C ASN A 24 4.62 -9.68 5.81
N TRP A 25 5.90 -9.65 5.42
CA TRP A 25 7.01 -9.59 6.37
C TRP A 25 7.00 -8.30 7.20
N GLY A 26 6.62 -7.16 6.58
CA GLY A 26 6.58 -5.85 7.26
C GLY A 26 5.61 -5.82 8.44
N ASP A 27 4.48 -6.51 8.35
CA ASP A 27 3.54 -6.63 9.48
C ASP A 27 3.99 -7.70 10.48
N PHE A 28 4.46 -8.85 9.99
CA PHE A 28 4.94 -9.93 10.85
C PHE A 28 6.04 -9.45 11.81
N ILE A 29 7.00 -8.67 11.29
CA ILE A 29 8.15 -8.21 12.08
C ILE A 29 7.79 -7.17 13.15
N LYS A 30 6.58 -6.56 13.13
CA LYS A 30 6.10 -5.69 14.21
C LYS A 30 6.02 -6.42 15.56
N SER A 31 6.00 -7.76 15.55
CA SER A 31 6.05 -8.58 16.76
C SER A 31 7.43 -8.60 17.45
N ASP A 32 8.49 -8.23 16.73
CA ASP A 32 9.84 -8.09 17.27
C ASP A 32 10.12 -6.62 17.58
N SER A 33 10.26 -6.30 18.87
CA SER A 33 10.44 -4.93 19.34
C SER A 33 11.73 -4.26 18.84
N THR A 34 12.72 -5.04 18.36
CA THR A 34 13.93 -4.49 17.73
C THR A 34 13.62 -3.78 16.41
N TYR A 35 12.46 -4.06 15.80
CA TYR A 35 11.99 -3.46 14.54
C TYR A 35 10.92 -2.38 14.73
N ASN A 36 10.64 -1.93 15.95
CA ASN A 36 9.65 -0.87 16.23
C ASN A 36 9.89 0.43 15.43
N TYR A 37 11.14 0.69 15.02
CA TYR A 37 11.50 1.84 14.18
C TYR A 37 10.85 1.82 12.77
N LEU A 38 10.38 0.65 12.32
CA LEU A 38 9.67 0.47 11.05
C LEU A 38 8.20 0.90 11.11
N TYR A 39 7.61 1.05 12.31
CA TYR A 39 6.17 1.25 12.47
C TYR A 39 5.61 2.40 11.60
N ASN A 40 6.28 3.56 11.61
CA ASN A 40 5.82 4.72 10.84
C ASN A 40 6.02 4.57 9.32
N TRP A 41 6.72 3.54 8.85
CA TRP A 41 7.02 3.36 7.43
C TRP A 41 5.81 2.79 6.68
N HIS A 42 4.76 2.36 7.37
CA HIS A 42 3.56 1.77 6.77
C HIS A 42 2.53 2.81 6.29
N PHE A 43 2.65 4.07 6.69
CA PHE A 43 1.64 5.08 6.37
C PHE A 43 2.24 6.47 6.14
N VAL A 44 1.44 7.36 5.53
CA VAL A 44 1.67 8.81 5.54
C VAL A 44 0.44 9.46 6.16
N ASN A 45 0.62 10.14 7.29
CA ASN A 45 -0.43 10.94 7.89
C ASN A 45 -0.55 12.28 7.15
N LEU A 46 -1.65 12.49 6.45
CA LEU A 46 -1.91 13.68 5.65
C LEU A 46 -3.00 14.55 6.29
N PRO A 47 -2.88 15.88 6.27
CA PRO A 47 -3.95 16.76 6.73
C PRO A 47 -5.16 16.66 5.79
N GLY A 48 -6.36 16.64 6.37
CA GLY A 48 -7.61 16.61 5.60
C GLY A 48 -7.87 17.91 4.82
N GLY A 49 -8.62 17.80 3.73
CA GLY A 49 -9.08 18.97 2.94
C GLY A 49 -8.01 19.65 2.10
N GLN A 50 -6.78 19.11 2.04
CA GLN A 50 -5.74 19.65 1.16
C GLN A 50 -6.00 19.39 -0.32
N ASN A 51 -5.57 20.34 -1.15
CA ASN A 51 -5.45 20.16 -2.60
C ASN A 51 -4.14 19.43 -2.95
N LYS A 52 -3.94 19.15 -4.24
CA LYS A 52 -2.76 18.44 -4.75
C LYS A 52 -1.42 19.09 -4.37
N GLU A 53 -1.34 20.42 -4.51
CA GLU A 53 -0.12 21.17 -4.20
C GLU A 53 0.23 21.10 -2.71
N GLY A 54 -0.78 21.23 -1.84
CA GLY A 54 -0.62 21.07 -0.39
C GLY A 54 -0.09 19.69 -0.01
N ILE A 55 -0.61 18.62 -0.62
CA ILE A 55 -0.11 17.26 -0.42
C ILE A 55 1.33 17.12 -0.92
N PHE A 56 1.66 17.64 -2.10
CA PHE A 56 3.01 17.52 -2.65
C PHE A 56 4.05 18.26 -1.81
N ASN A 57 3.72 19.48 -1.39
CA ASN A 57 4.58 20.26 -0.50
C ASN A 57 4.79 19.55 0.84
N PHE A 58 3.75 18.95 1.42
CA PHE A 58 3.89 18.14 2.63
C PHE A 58 4.87 16.98 2.42
N LEU A 59 4.72 16.21 1.34
CA LEU A 59 5.58 15.05 1.05
C LEU A 59 7.05 15.42 0.86
N GLU A 60 7.34 16.62 0.35
CA GLU A 60 8.71 17.10 0.11
C GLU A 60 9.35 17.71 1.37
N THR A 61 8.54 18.30 2.25
CA THR A 61 9.01 19.00 3.44
C THR A 61 9.05 18.11 4.68
N GLU A 62 8.20 17.09 4.77
CA GLU A 62 8.15 16.15 5.90
C GLU A 62 9.47 15.37 6.05
N LYS A 63 10.08 15.46 7.23
CA LYS A 63 11.37 14.83 7.54
C LYS A 63 11.22 13.59 8.42
N SER A 64 10.09 13.45 9.11
CA SER A 64 9.80 12.28 9.93
C SER A 64 9.65 11.05 9.02
N PRO A 65 10.17 9.87 9.43
CA PRO A 65 9.99 8.62 8.69
C PRO A 65 8.52 8.36 8.37
N ASN A 66 8.21 8.15 7.09
CA ASN A 66 6.88 7.80 6.61
C ASN A 66 6.98 6.93 5.36
N LEU A 67 5.86 6.36 4.94
CA LEU A 67 5.77 5.50 3.76
C LEU A 67 6.40 6.13 2.50
N TYR A 68 6.14 7.41 2.23
CA TYR A 68 6.64 8.09 1.03
C TYR A 68 8.16 8.24 1.03
N ASN A 69 8.75 8.81 2.08
CA ASN A 69 10.21 9.02 2.11
C ASN A 69 10.98 7.70 2.24
N LYS A 70 10.42 6.69 2.92
CA LYS A 70 11.06 5.38 3.04
C LYS A 70 11.00 4.57 1.74
N ILE A 71 9.97 4.69 0.91
CA ILE A 71 10.01 4.10 -0.45
C ILE A 71 11.20 4.65 -1.24
N ILE A 72 11.46 5.96 -1.15
CA ILE A 72 12.59 6.60 -1.85
C ILE A 72 13.93 6.09 -1.31
N GLU A 73 14.10 6.08 0.02
CA GLU A 73 15.33 5.61 0.66
C GLU A 73 15.62 4.13 0.36
N LEU A 74 14.62 3.25 0.51
CA LEU A 74 14.79 1.82 0.26
C LEU A 74 15.06 1.54 -1.22
N THR A 75 14.44 2.30 -2.13
CA THR A 75 14.76 2.24 -3.56
C THR A 75 16.24 2.58 -3.81
N ALA A 76 16.79 3.58 -3.11
CA ALA A 76 18.21 3.93 -3.21
C ALA A 76 19.11 2.82 -2.63
N VAL A 77 18.72 2.20 -1.51
CA VAL A 77 19.42 1.04 -0.92
C VAL A 77 19.49 -0.13 -1.90
N LEU A 78 18.40 -0.42 -2.61
CA LEU A 78 18.36 -1.53 -3.57
C LEU A 78 19.17 -1.24 -4.84
N LYS A 79 19.27 0.03 -5.26
CA LYS A 79 20.07 0.45 -6.43
C LYS A 79 21.57 0.53 -6.15
N LYS A 80 21.97 0.85 -4.91
CA LYS A 80 23.38 1.09 -4.56
C LYS A 80 24.18 -0.24 -4.52
N PRO A 81 25.31 -0.33 -5.24
CA PRO A 81 26.25 -1.43 -5.06
C PRO A 81 26.96 -1.32 -3.70
N GLY A 82 27.24 -2.44 -3.06
CA GLY A 82 28.00 -2.49 -1.80
C GLY A 82 27.18 -2.59 -0.50
N ASN A 83 25.85 -2.43 -0.55
CA ASN A 83 25.01 -2.79 0.60
C ASN A 83 25.01 -4.31 0.81
N THR A 84 24.94 -4.72 2.08
CA THR A 84 24.96 -6.12 2.51
C THR A 84 23.73 -6.88 2.01
N ALA A 85 23.82 -8.22 2.04
CA ALA A 85 22.69 -9.07 1.66
C ALA A 85 21.46 -8.82 2.55
N ASP A 86 21.66 -8.65 3.86
CA ASP A 86 20.58 -8.43 4.82
C ASP A 86 19.91 -7.06 4.64
N GLU A 87 20.69 -6.00 4.40
CA GLU A 87 20.13 -4.67 4.09
C GLU A 87 19.28 -4.70 2.81
N LYS A 88 19.76 -5.38 1.77
CA LYS A 88 18.98 -5.54 0.53
C LYS A 88 17.73 -6.39 0.73
N LYS A 89 17.80 -7.44 1.55
CA LYS A 89 16.65 -8.29 1.84
C LYS A 89 15.59 -7.55 2.64
N LEU A 90 15.99 -6.82 3.68
CA LEU A 90 15.13 -5.92 4.46
C LEU A 90 14.47 -4.88 3.54
N ALA A 91 15.27 -4.20 2.73
CA ALA A 91 14.78 -3.16 1.84
C ALA A 91 13.81 -3.70 0.79
N LEU A 92 14.06 -4.89 0.24
CA LEU A 92 13.17 -5.52 -0.74
C LEU A 92 11.85 -5.94 -0.11
N ARG A 93 11.87 -6.58 1.06
CA ARG A 93 10.66 -6.96 1.82
C ARG A 93 9.81 -5.73 2.14
N MET A 94 10.43 -4.69 2.69
CA MET A 94 9.71 -3.46 3.01
C MET A 94 9.19 -2.75 1.76
N LEU A 95 9.96 -2.67 0.66
CA LEU A 95 9.47 -2.05 -0.57
C LEU A 95 8.26 -2.80 -1.16
N VAL A 96 8.25 -4.14 -1.09
CA VAL A 96 7.12 -4.97 -1.55
C VAL A 96 5.88 -4.70 -0.70
N HIS A 97 6.03 -4.69 0.62
CA HIS A 97 4.95 -4.39 1.55
C HIS A 97 4.38 -2.98 1.34
N MET A 98 5.27 -1.98 1.34
CA MET A 98 4.92 -0.56 1.24
C MET A 98 4.27 -0.18 -0.10
N ALA A 99 4.52 -0.93 -1.17
CA ALA A 99 3.82 -0.71 -2.44
C ALA A 99 2.32 -1.08 -2.34
N GLY A 100 1.97 -2.04 -1.48
CA GLY A 100 0.58 -2.35 -1.09
C GLY A 100 -0.01 -1.24 -0.25
N ASP A 101 0.66 -0.88 0.85
CA ASP A 101 0.25 0.20 1.77
C ASP A 101 0.01 1.54 1.03
N LEU A 102 0.85 1.86 0.05
CA LEU A 102 0.71 3.08 -0.77
C LEU A 102 -0.64 3.15 -1.50
N CYS A 103 -1.21 1.99 -1.82
CA CYS A 103 -2.51 1.88 -2.46
C CYS A 103 -3.64 1.60 -1.45
N GLN A 104 -3.37 1.46 -0.16
CA GLN A 104 -4.40 1.34 0.86
C GLN A 104 -4.87 2.76 1.26
N PRO A 105 -6.11 3.17 0.96
CA PRO A 105 -6.55 4.55 1.20
C PRO A 105 -6.40 5.01 2.65
N MET A 106 -6.61 4.10 3.61
CA MET A 106 -6.52 4.37 5.04
C MET A 106 -5.07 4.45 5.56
N HIS A 107 -4.05 4.12 4.74
CA HIS A 107 -2.62 4.33 5.03
C HIS A 107 -2.11 5.70 4.55
N VAL A 108 -2.91 6.46 3.79
CA VAL A 108 -2.62 7.84 3.36
C VAL A 108 -3.67 8.81 3.90
N ALA A 109 -4.07 8.58 5.15
CA ALA A 109 -5.25 9.16 5.75
C ALA A 109 -4.91 10.18 6.84
N ARG A 110 -5.95 10.61 7.56
CA ARG A 110 -5.90 11.72 8.50
C ARG A 110 -5.14 11.35 9.76
N LYS A 111 -4.29 12.27 10.25
CA LYS A 111 -3.53 12.06 11.48
C LYS A 111 -4.44 12.00 12.71
N GLU A 112 -5.53 12.77 12.68
CA GLU A 112 -6.41 13.03 13.82
C GLU A 112 -7.09 11.75 14.33
N ASP A 113 -7.42 10.85 13.41
CA ASP A 113 -8.09 9.57 13.68
C ASP A 113 -7.19 8.35 13.50
N LEU A 114 -5.88 8.56 13.34
CA LEU A 114 -4.88 7.52 13.10
C LEU A 114 -5.21 6.68 11.85
N GLY A 115 -5.56 7.36 10.76
CA GLY A 115 -5.94 6.73 9.51
C GLY A 115 -7.20 5.89 9.58
N GLY A 116 -8.21 6.39 10.29
CA GLY A 116 -9.50 5.70 10.48
C GLY A 116 -9.53 4.67 11.60
N ASN A 117 -8.42 4.41 12.30
CA ASN A 117 -8.39 3.51 13.45
C ASN A 117 -9.30 3.98 14.60
N ARG A 118 -9.50 5.30 14.73
CA ARG A 118 -10.42 5.89 15.73
C ARG A 118 -11.85 6.10 15.21
N VAL A 119 -12.14 5.71 13.97
CA VAL A 119 -13.49 5.78 13.40
C VAL A 119 -14.16 4.42 13.62
N SER A 120 -14.87 4.30 14.74
CA SER A 120 -15.72 3.15 15.06
C SER A 120 -16.77 2.93 13.97
N VAL A 121 -16.99 1.68 13.57
CA VAL A 121 -18.06 1.25 12.64
C VAL A 121 -18.55 -0.15 13.02
N LEU A 122 -19.66 -0.57 12.44
CA LEU A 122 -20.12 -1.95 12.50
C LEU A 122 -19.94 -2.61 11.14
N TRP A 123 -19.21 -3.72 11.05
CA TRP A 123 -19.10 -4.55 9.86
C TRP A 123 -19.96 -5.80 10.05
N PHE A 124 -21.07 -5.90 9.30
CA PHE A 124 -22.06 -6.98 9.48
C PHE A 124 -22.52 -7.15 10.94
N ASN A 125 -22.79 -6.02 11.62
CA ASN A 125 -23.15 -5.91 13.04
C ASN A 125 -22.05 -6.24 14.06
N GLU A 126 -20.85 -6.61 13.61
CA GLU A 126 -19.68 -6.78 14.48
C GLU A 126 -18.91 -5.47 14.63
N LYS A 127 -18.39 -5.20 15.84
CA LYS A 127 -17.59 -3.99 16.10
C LYS A 127 -16.29 -4.03 15.29
N SER A 128 -16.00 -2.94 14.61
CA SER A 128 -14.75 -2.73 13.88
C SER A 128 -14.34 -1.26 13.89
N ASN A 129 -13.29 -0.92 13.16
CA ASN A 129 -12.95 0.45 12.81
C ASN A 129 -12.76 0.58 11.29
N LEU A 130 -12.86 1.81 10.78
CA LEU A 130 -12.82 2.07 9.35
C LEU A 130 -11.50 1.61 8.69
N HIS A 131 -10.37 1.73 9.39
CA HIS A 131 -9.08 1.26 8.91
C HIS A 131 -9.12 -0.26 8.64
N ARG A 132 -9.53 -1.03 9.64
CA ARG A 132 -9.63 -2.50 9.57
C ARG A 132 -10.58 -2.99 8.49
N VAL A 133 -11.68 -2.27 8.25
CA VAL A 133 -12.62 -2.62 7.17
C VAL A 133 -11.93 -2.60 5.81
N TRP A 134 -11.07 -1.62 5.57
CA TRP A 134 -10.32 -1.49 4.31
C TRP A 134 -9.09 -2.38 4.23
N ASP A 135 -8.43 -2.60 5.36
CA ASP A 135 -7.20 -3.38 5.43
C ASP A 135 -7.46 -4.89 5.30
N GLU A 136 -8.57 -5.38 5.88
CA GLU A 136 -8.85 -6.80 6.02
C GLU A 136 -10.27 -7.15 5.53
N GLN A 137 -11.29 -6.56 6.15
CA GLN A 137 -12.63 -7.17 6.16
C GLN A 137 -13.34 -7.11 4.80
N LEU A 138 -13.11 -6.05 4.01
CA LEU A 138 -13.61 -5.97 2.64
C LEU A 138 -12.97 -7.02 1.73
N ILE A 139 -11.67 -7.31 1.93
CA ILE A 139 -10.93 -8.29 1.13
C ILE A 139 -11.40 -9.69 1.50
N GLU A 140 -11.44 -10.01 2.79
CA GLU A 140 -11.87 -11.32 3.32
C GLU A 140 -13.31 -11.65 2.93
N TYR A 141 -14.18 -10.64 2.86
CA TYR A 141 -15.58 -10.81 2.45
C TYR A 141 -15.74 -11.39 1.04
N GLN A 142 -14.74 -11.24 0.15
CA GLN A 142 -14.80 -11.85 -1.18
C GLN A 142 -14.61 -13.38 -1.15
N GLN A 143 -14.08 -13.93 -0.05
CA GLN A 143 -13.84 -15.36 0.14
C GLN A 143 -13.00 -16.01 -0.97
N LEU A 144 -12.05 -15.26 -1.51
CA LEU A 144 -11.08 -15.74 -2.48
C LEU A 144 -9.71 -15.83 -1.82
N SER A 145 -8.95 -16.90 -2.12
CA SER A 145 -7.53 -16.92 -1.78
C SER A 145 -6.79 -15.80 -2.51
N TYR A 146 -5.63 -15.38 -2.00
CA TYR A 146 -4.85 -14.30 -2.63
C TYR A 146 -4.49 -14.59 -4.10
N THR A 147 -4.32 -15.87 -4.47
CA THR A 147 -4.03 -16.27 -5.86
C THR A 147 -5.27 -16.18 -6.75
N GLU A 148 -6.43 -16.64 -6.26
CA GLU A 148 -7.70 -16.52 -6.97
C GLU A 148 -8.09 -15.06 -7.15
N TYR A 149 -7.97 -14.26 -6.09
CA TYR A 149 -8.34 -12.85 -6.13
C TYR A 149 -7.42 -12.06 -7.07
N ALA A 150 -6.10 -12.26 -6.97
CA ALA A 150 -5.16 -11.67 -7.91
C ALA A 150 -5.47 -12.06 -9.37
N LYS A 151 -5.80 -13.32 -9.63
CA LYS A 151 -6.20 -13.77 -10.98
C LYS A 151 -7.50 -13.11 -11.44
N ALA A 152 -8.47 -12.96 -10.55
CA ALA A 152 -9.78 -12.40 -10.85
C ALA A 152 -9.72 -10.92 -11.25
N ILE A 153 -8.83 -10.12 -10.65
CA ILE A 153 -8.76 -8.67 -10.90
C ILE A 153 -7.66 -8.26 -11.89
N ASN A 154 -6.70 -9.14 -12.21
CA ASN A 154 -5.49 -8.78 -12.96
C ASN A 154 -5.70 -8.69 -14.48
N HIS A 155 -6.55 -7.76 -14.91
CA HIS A 155 -6.89 -7.52 -16.31
C HIS A 155 -7.04 -6.00 -16.63
N PRO A 156 -6.01 -5.17 -16.37
CA PRO A 156 -6.07 -3.76 -16.75
C PRO A 156 -6.13 -3.60 -18.27
N SER A 157 -6.80 -2.55 -18.75
CA SER A 157 -6.67 -2.13 -20.13
C SER A 157 -5.22 -1.67 -20.42
N ALA A 158 -4.82 -1.66 -21.69
CA ALA A 158 -3.49 -1.18 -22.07
C ALA A 158 -3.24 0.27 -21.61
N VAL A 159 -4.27 1.11 -21.66
CA VAL A 159 -4.22 2.51 -21.19
C VAL A 159 -4.04 2.57 -19.67
N GLN A 160 -4.81 1.78 -18.91
CA GLN A 160 -4.67 1.70 -17.46
C GLN A 160 -3.26 1.23 -17.07
N LEU A 161 -2.78 0.15 -17.70
CA LEU A 161 -1.46 -0.41 -17.44
C LEU A 161 -0.35 0.64 -17.72
N TYR A 162 -0.42 1.32 -18.86
CA TYR A 162 0.55 2.38 -19.20
C TYR A 162 0.51 3.52 -18.19
N ASN A 163 -0.68 4.02 -17.85
CA ASN A 163 -0.81 5.14 -16.92
C ASN A 163 -0.28 4.77 -15.53
N TRP A 164 -0.72 3.65 -14.96
CA TRP A 164 -0.31 3.24 -13.62
C TRP A 164 1.18 2.91 -13.50
N GLN A 165 1.83 2.50 -14.61
CA GLN A 165 3.28 2.33 -14.67
C GLN A 165 4.04 3.66 -14.75
N ASN A 166 3.41 4.75 -15.20
CA ASN A 166 4.10 6.03 -15.40
C ASN A 166 3.68 7.12 -14.40
N THR A 167 2.73 6.83 -13.50
CA THR A 167 2.37 7.71 -12.39
C THR A 167 3.52 7.86 -11.39
N SER A 168 3.85 9.10 -11.03
CA SER A 168 4.91 9.38 -10.06
C SER A 168 4.55 8.93 -8.64
N LEU A 169 5.53 8.78 -7.76
CA LEU A 169 5.27 8.36 -6.37
C LEU A 169 4.37 9.35 -5.60
N LYS A 170 4.58 10.67 -5.77
CA LYS A 170 3.72 11.69 -5.16
C LYS A 170 2.28 11.60 -5.65
N GLU A 171 2.10 11.36 -6.95
CA GLU A 171 0.78 11.16 -7.55
C GLU A 171 0.11 9.88 -7.03
N ASN A 172 0.86 8.80 -6.82
CA ASN A 172 0.31 7.58 -6.23
C ASN A 172 -0.25 7.84 -4.82
N VAL A 173 0.48 8.59 -3.98
CA VAL A 173 -0.01 9.03 -2.66
C VAL A 173 -1.28 9.86 -2.81
N TYR A 174 -1.28 10.84 -3.73
CA TYR A 174 -2.41 11.73 -3.93
C TYR A 174 -3.66 11.00 -4.45
N GLU A 175 -3.51 10.03 -5.36
CA GLU A 175 -4.63 9.20 -5.82
C GLU A 175 -5.28 8.42 -4.66
N SER A 176 -4.47 7.79 -3.80
CA SER A 176 -4.99 7.08 -2.62
C SER A 176 -5.63 8.06 -1.62
N TYR A 177 -5.10 9.27 -1.49
CA TYR A 177 -5.67 10.34 -0.66
C TYR A 177 -7.04 10.81 -1.17
N LEU A 178 -7.25 10.87 -2.49
CA LEU A 178 -8.56 11.18 -3.07
C LEU A 178 -9.60 10.09 -2.74
N VAL A 179 -9.22 8.81 -2.82
CA VAL A 179 -10.09 7.69 -2.43
C VAL A 179 -10.42 7.79 -0.94
N CYS A 180 -9.42 8.05 -0.11
CA CYS A 180 -9.55 8.25 1.33
C CYS A 180 -10.56 9.36 1.67
N ASN A 181 -10.49 10.52 1.02
CA ASN A 181 -11.46 11.59 1.23
C ASN A 181 -12.89 11.18 0.86
N LYS A 182 -13.08 10.47 -0.25
CA LYS A 182 -14.39 9.96 -0.64
C LYS A 182 -14.96 8.96 0.38
N ILE A 183 -14.10 8.14 0.99
CA ILE A 183 -14.48 7.23 2.08
C ILE A 183 -14.99 8.04 3.27
N TYR A 184 -14.26 9.07 3.72
CA TYR A 184 -14.67 9.94 4.82
C TYR A 184 -15.93 10.77 4.54
N GLU A 185 -16.14 11.19 3.30
CA GLU A 185 -17.33 11.94 2.91
C GLU A 185 -18.60 11.09 3.06
N THR A 186 -18.50 9.81 2.71
CA THR A 186 -19.63 8.88 2.61
C THR A 186 -19.79 7.95 3.82
N THR A 187 -18.77 7.84 4.68
CA THR A 187 -18.77 6.96 5.85
C THR A 187 -18.66 7.79 7.12
N LYS A 188 -19.66 7.69 8.01
CA LYS A 188 -19.66 8.38 9.31
C LYS A 188 -19.30 7.42 10.45
N PRO A 189 -18.78 7.93 11.58
CA PRO A 189 -18.64 7.11 12.79
C PRO A 189 -19.95 6.37 13.12
N ASP A 190 -19.81 5.15 13.61
CA ASP A 190 -20.86 4.22 14.01
C ASP A 190 -21.80 3.77 12.87
N SER A 191 -21.41 4.00 11.62
CA SER A 191 -22.14 3.48 10.44
C SER A 191 -22.18 1.96 10.43
N LYS A 192 -23.32 1.41 10.00
CA LYS A 192 -23.50 -0.03 9.76
C LYS A 192 -23.11 -0.39 8.33
N LEU A 193 -21.88 -0.86 8.18
CA LEU A 193 -21.31 -1.32 6.93
C LEU A 193 -21.70 -2.79 6.72
N SER A 194 -22.25 -3.09 5.55
CA SER A 194 -22.75 -4.43 5.19
C SER A 194 -22.71 -4.60 3.67
N TYR A 195 -23.58 -5.43 3.10
CA TYR A 195 -23.70 -5.70 1.66
C TYR A 195 -23.61 -4.44 0.79
N ARG A 196 -24.28 -3.35 1.17
CA ARG A 196 -24.28 -2.11 0.39
C ARG A 196 -22.89 -1.48 0.32
N TYR A 197 -22.15 -1.48 1.43
CA TYR A 197 -20.81 -0.93 1.48
C TYR A 197 -19.86 -1.72 0.57
N ASN A 198 -19.94 -3.05 0.61
CA ASN A 198 -19.20 -3.89 -0.33
C ASN A 198 -19.55 -3.57 -1.79
N PHE A 199 -20.85 -3.50 -2.11
CA PHE A 199 -21.30 -3.17 -3.46
C PHE A 199 -20.74 -1.82 -3.96
N ASP A 200 -20.73 -0.80 -3.11
CA ASP A 200 -20.27 0.54 -3.48
C ASP A 200 -18.74 0.64 -3.62
N TRP A 201 -17.97 -0.20 -2.91
CA TRP A 201 -16.52 -0.04 -2.78
C TRP A 201 -15.68 -1.16 -3.38
N VAL A 202 -16.24 -2.34 -3.68
CA VAL A 202 -15.47 -3.50 -4.17
C VAL A 202 -14.70 -3.20 -5.45
N GLU A 203 -15.26 -2.40 -6.37
CA GLU A 203 -14.56 -1.99 -7.59
C GLU A 203 -13.35 -1.11 -7.25
N THR A 204 -13.51 -0.16 -6.33
CA THR A 204 -12.42 0.73 -5.90
C THR A 204 -11.32 -0.07 -5.20
N LEU A 205 -11.69 -1.00 -4.30
CA LEU A 205 -10.75 -1.92 -3.66
C LEU A 205 -9.95 -2.71 -4.70
N ASN A 206 -10.63 -3.33 -5.68
CA ASN A 206 -9.98 -4.10 -6.74
C ASN A 206 -8.99 -3.25 -7.55
N GLN A 207 -9.38 -2.00 -7.87
CA GLN A 207 -8.48 -1.08 -8.57
C GLN A 207 -7.25 -0.73 -7.73
N GLN A 208 -7.40 -0.49 -6.43
CA GLN A 208 -6.28 -0.17 -5.55
C GLN A 208 -5.31 -1.35 -5.39
N LEU A 209 -5.83 -2.58 -5.20
CA LEU A 209 -5.02 -3.80 -5.17
C LEU A 209 -4.24 -4.00 -6.49
N LEU A 210 -4.93 -3.84 -7.63
CA LEU A 210 -4.32 -3.99 -8.94
C LEU A 210 -3.25 -2.92 -9.22
N LYS A 211 -3.53 -1.66 -8.87
CA LYS A 211 -2.55 -0.56 -8.95
C LYS A 211 -1.31 -0.88 -8.13
N GLY A 212 -1.46 -1.38 -6.91
CA GLY A 212 -0.35 -1.80 -6.04
C GLY A 212 0.57 -2.81 -6.74
N GLY A 213 0.00 -3.88 -7.31
CA GLY A 213 0.76 -4.89 -8.04
C GLY A 213 1.46 -4.36 -9.30
N VAL A 214 0.79 -3.50 -10.09
CA VAL A 214 1.36 -2.88 -11.29
C VAL A 214 2.51 -1.93 -10.94
N ARG A 215 2.29 -1.06 -9.94
CA ARG A 215 3.27 -0.07 -9.47
C ARG A 215 4.49 -0.72 -8.83
N LEU A 216 4.29 -1.75 -8.00
CA LEU A 216 5.38 -2.55 -7.45
C LEU A 216 6.25 -3.13 -8.56
N ALA A 217 5.62 -3.74 -9.57
CA ALA A 217 6.37 -4.30 -10.68
C ALA A 217 7.15 -3.24 -11.47
N LYS A 218 6.60 -2.04 -11.64
CA LYS A 218 7.33 -0.91 -12.23
C LYS A 218 8.53 -0.51 -11.38
N MET A 219 8.33 -0.28 -10.07
CA MET A 219 9.41 0.11 -9.15
C MET A 219 10.56 -0.90 -9.20
N LEU A 220 10.26 -2.20 -9.14
CA LEU A 220 11.26 -3.26 -9.21
C LEU A 220 11.94 -3.34 -10.59
N ASN A 221 11.18 -3.11 -11.67
CA ASN A 221 11.76 -3.01 -13.02
C ASN A 221 12.68 -1.80 -13.18
N ASP A 222 12.41 -0.67 -12.51
CA ASP A 222 13.28 0.52 -12.54
C ASP A 222 14.55 0.34 -11.70
N ILE A 223 14.52 -0.54 -10.69
CA ILE A 223 15.67 -0.87 -9.85
C ILE A 223 16.58 -1.86 -10.58
N TYR A 224 16.02 -2.92 -11.18
CA TYR A 224 16.80 -4.06 -11.66
C TYR A 224 16.76 -4.31 -13.16
N GLY A 225 15.84 -3.66 -13.88
CA GLY A 225 15.47 -4.00 -15.25
C GLY A 225 16.34 -3.42 -16.35
#